data_AF-A0A0R1JGV1-F1
#
_entry.id   AF-A0A0R1JGV1-F1
#
_cell.length_a   1.000
_cell.length_b   1.000
_cell.length_c   1.000
_cell.angle_alpha   90.00
_cell.angle_beta   90.00
_cell.angle_gamma   90.00
#
_symmetry.space_group_name_H-M   'P 1'
#
loop_
_entity.id
_entity.type
_entity.pdbx_description
1 polymer ?
#
loop_
_entity_poly.entity_id
_entity_poly.type
_entity_poly.pdbx_seq_one_letter_code
_entity_poly.pdbx_strand_id
1 'polypeptide(L)'
;MAADAATLEKADEALNTTGFITEKEIPELADRDFSRELSNALTKAREKKGEEGYIYTEPFDFSGGKITNIIWDMDKIGTREAAKETLAEDMDLAMPTETLSAVDQKTY
;
A
#
# COMPACT_ATOMS: atom_id res chain seq x y z
N MET A 1 13.10 -13.11 -6.20
CA MET A 1 13.48 -13.79 -4.93
C MET A 1 12.15 -13.99 -4.25
N ALA A 2 11.68 -15.22 -4.07
CA ALA A 2 10.34 -15.40 -3.50
C ALA A 2 10.29 -14.85 -2.07
N ALA A 3 9.21 -14.14 -1.72
CA ALA A 3 8.95 -13.74 -0.34
C ALA A 3 8.99 -14.98 0.57
N ASP A 4 9.79 -14.92 1.63
CA ASP A 4 9.89 -15.96 2.64
C ASP A 4 8.66 -15.93 3.55
N ALA A 5 8.44 -17.03 4.29
CA ALA A 5 7.25 -17.19 5.12
C ALA A 5 7.14 -16.11 6.22
N ALA A 6 8.27 -15.65 6.77
CA ALA A 6 8.28 -14.59 7.78
C ALA A 6 7.83 -13.24 7.20
N THR A 7 8.28 -12.91 5.99
CA THR A 7 7.84 -11.70 5.28
C THR A 7 6.35 -11.77 4.94
N LEU A 8 5.85 -12.94 4.53
CA LEU A 8 4.41 -13.13 4.28
C LEU A 8 3.56 -12.95 5.54
N GLU A 9 4.00 -13.49 6.68
CA GLU A 9 3.28 -13.34 7.95
C GLU A 9 3.27 -11.87 8.39
N LYS A 10 4.41 -11.18 8.30
CA LYS A 10 4.52 -9.76 8.61
C LYS A 10 3.66 -8.89 7.69
N ALA A 11 3.62 -9.21 6.40
CA ALA A 11 2.77 -8.55 5.41
C ALA A 11 1.27 -8.73 5.75
N ASP A 12 0.87 -9.95 6.10
CA ASP A 12 -0.50 -10.27 6.47
C ASP A 12 -0.93 -9.56 7.76
N GLU A 13 -0.06 -9.50 8.76
CA GLU A 13 -0.28 -8.76 10.00
C GLU A 13 -0.42 -7.25 9.76
N ALA A 14 0.44 -6.68 8.90
CA ALA A 14 0.39 -5.27 8.52
C ALA A 14 -0.93 -4.93 7.80
N LEU A 15 -1.37 -5.75 6.84
CA LEU A 15 -2.69 -5.59 6.21
C LEU A 15 -3.84 -5.75 7.22
N ASN A 16 -3.69 -6.65 8.19
CA ASN A 16 -4.72 -6.83 9.20
C ASN A 16 -4.85 -5.65 10.15
N THR A 17 -3.73 -5.03 10.50
CA THR A 17 -3.64 -3.93 11.46
C THR A 17 -3.91 -2.57 10.83
N THR A 18 -3.19 -2.23 9.75
CA THR A 18 -3.21 -0.90 9.13
C THR A 18 -3.99 -0.87 7.81
N GLY A 19 -4.19 -2.03 7.18
CA GLY A 19 -4.83 -2.13 5.87
C GLY A 19 -3.88 -1.94 4.69
N PHE A 20 -2.60 -1.63 4.93
CA PHE A 20 -1.59 -1.47 3.90
C PHE A 20 -0.21 -2.00 4.33
N ILE A 21 0.71 -2.09 3.38
CA ILE A 21 2.09 -2.50 3.56
C ILE A 21 2.97 -1.59 2.71
N THR A 22 4.05 -1.08 3.29
CA THR A 22 5.03 -0.25 2.61
C THR A 22 6.46 -0.66 2.93
N GLU A 23 7.42 0.06 2.35
CA GLU A 23 8.85 -0.08 2.64
C GLU A 23 9.21 0.11 4.12
N LYS A 24 8.35 0.75 4.93
CA LYS A 24 8.52 0.88 6.38
C LYS A 24 8.47 -0.49 7.06
N GLU A 25 7.55 -1.34 6.64
CA GLU A 25 7.36 -2.68 7.18
C GLU A 25 8.31 -3.68 6.50
N ILE A 26 8.43 -3.59 5.17
CA ILE A 26 9.19 -4.53 4.34
C ILE A 26 10.04 -3.73 3.35
N PRO A 27 11.32 -3.43 3.66
CA PRO A 27 12.19 -2.61 2.82
C PRO A 27 12.33 -3.10 1.38
N GLU A 28 12.18 -4.41 1.15
CA GLU A 28 12.24 -5.05 -0.16
C GLU A 28 11.10 -4.61 -1.09
N LEU A 29 10.03 -3.99 -0.56
CA LEU A 29 8.96 -3.37 -1.36
C LEU A 29 9.45 -2.23 -2.25
N ALA A 30 10.65 -1.69 -2.02
CA ALA A 30 11.27 -0.73 -2.93
C ALA A 30 11.48 -1.34 -4.34
N ASP A 31 11.63 -2.67 -4.42
CA ASP A 31 11.68 -3.39 -5.68
C ASP A 31 10.27 -3.72 -6.18
N ARG A 32 9.94 -3.22 -7.36
CA ARG A 32 8.61 -3.40 -7.98
C ARG A 32 8.29 -4.86 -8.31
N ASP A 33 9.29 -5.64 -8.69
CA ASP A 33 9.07 -7.05 -9.02
C ASP A 33 8.86 -7.85 -7.72
N PHE A 34 9.58 -7.51 -6.65
CA PHE A 34 9.33 -8.06 -5.32
C PHE A 34 7.93 -7.71 -4.79
N SER A 35 7.48 -6.45 -4.91
CA SER A 35 6.15 -6.05 -4.44
C SER A 35 5.02 -6.83 -5.12
N ARG A 36 5.15 -7.08 -6.42
CA ARG A 36 4.24 -7.92 -7.20
C ARG A 36 4.29 -9.39 -6.78
N GLU A 37 5.49 -9.93 -6.55
CA GLU A 37 5.65 -11.31 -6.07
C GLU A 37 5.02 -11.49 -4.68
N LEU A 38 5.26 -10.54 -3.76
CA LEU A 38 4.71 -10.54 -2.41
C LEU A 38 3.18 -10.41 -2.42
N SER A 39 2.63 -9.46 -3.18
CA SER A 39 1.17 -9.30 -3.32
C SER A 39 0.51 -10.58 -3.80
N ASN A 40 1.05 -11.22 -4.85
CA ASN A 40 0.50 -12.48 -5.36
C ASN A 40 0.60 -13.63 -4.35
N ALA A 41 1.71 -13.72 -3.62
CA ALA A 41 1.91 -14.74 -2.60
C ALA A 41 0.96 -14.54 -1.42
N LEU A 42 0.72 -13.29 -1.03
CA LEU A 42 -0.19 -12.90 0.04
C LEU A 42 -1.65 -13.20 -0.31
N THR A 43 -2.10 -12.82 -1.52
CA THR A 43 -3.43 -13.19 -2.03
C THR A 43 -3.64 -14.70 -1.96
N LYS A 44 -2.68 -15.49 -2.49
CA LYS A 44 -2.77 -16.96 -2.44
C LYS A 44 -2.77 -17.53 -1.03
N ALA A 45 -2.05 -16.91 -0.10
CA ALA A 45 -2.02 -17.35 1.30
C ALA A 45 -3.37 -17.10 1.97
N ARG A 46 -3.97 -15.93 1.75
CA ARG A 46 -5.29 -15.55 2.28
C ARG A 46 -6.43 -16.38 1.68
N GLU A 47 -6.42 -16.61 0.37
CA GLU A 47 -7.37 -17.50 -0.30
C GLU A 47 -7.38 -18.91 0.34
N LYS A 48 -6.21 -19.46 0.70
CA LYS A 48 -6.12 -20.75 1.38
C LYS A 48 -6.68 -20.74 2.80
N LYS A 49 -6.64 -19.59 3.48
CA LYS A 49 -7.21 -19.39 4.82
C LYS A 49 -8.72 -19.09 4.77
N GLY A 50 -9.28 -18.81 3.58
CA GLY A 50 -10.64 -18.30 3.44
C GLY A 50 -10.77 -16.85 3.92
N GLU A 51 -9.65 -16.13 4.00
CA GLU A 51 -9.64 -14.70 4.32
C GLU A 51 -9.86 -13.93 3.01
N GLU A 52 -11.01 -13.27 2.91
CA GLU A 52 -11.34 -12.39 1.80
C GLU A 52 -10.63 -11.05 1.96
N GLY A 53 -10.27 -10.42 0.84
CA GLY A 53 -9.56 -9.16 0.81
C GLY A 53 -9.05 -8.85 -0.58
N TYR A 54 -9.52 -7.77 -1.20
CA TYR A 54 -9.04 -7.34 -2.51
C TYR A 54 -7.65 -6.70 -2.38
N ILE A 55 -6.61 -7.55 -2.39
CA ILE A 55 -5.22 -7.09 -2.29
C ILE A 55 -4.80 -6.43 -3.60
N TYR A 56 -4.42 -5.17 -3.52
CA TYR A 56 -3.97 -4.37 -4.63
C TYR A 56 -2.53 -3.91 -4.42
N THR A 57 -1.77 -3.80 -5.51
CA THR A 57 -0.40 -3.28 -5.48
C THR A 57 -0.15 -2.33 -6.65
N GLU A 58 0.45 -1.18 -6.35
CA GLU A 58 0.87 -0.22 -7.36
C GLU A 58 2.10 0.60 -6.90
N PRO A 59 2.80 1.25 -7.84
CA PRO A 59 3.75 2.31 -7.52
C PRO A 59 3.03 3.49 -6.87
N PHE A 60 3.46 3.89 -5.68
CA PHE A 60 2.71 4.83 -4.84
C PHE A 60 3.23 6.26 -4.86
N ASP A 61 4.51 6.46 -5.21
CA ASP A 61 5.26 7.73 -5.14
C ASP A 61 4.74 8.70 -4.06
N PHE A 62 5.03 8.35 -2.81
CA PHE A 62 4.61 9.13 -1.66
C PHE A 62 5.79 9.83 -0.99
N SER A 63 5.57 11.10 -0.59
CA SER A 63 6.57 11.96 0.04
C SER A 63 7.88 12.10 -0.77
N GLY A 64 7.76 12.25 -2.10
CA GLY A 64 8.91 12.43 -3.00
C GLY A 64 9.75 11.16 -3.18
N GLY A 65 9.10 10.02 -3.38
CA GLY A 65 9.76 8.72 -3.54
C GLY A 65 10.19 8.05 -2.24
N LYS A 66 9.73 8.50 -1.07
CA LYS A 66 10.02 7.85 0.22
C LYS A 66 9.36 6.48 0.31
N ILE A 67 8.16 6.34 -0.24
CA ILE A 67 7.50 5.06 -0.49
C ILE A 67 7.25 4.97 -1.98
N THR A 68 7.91 4.01 -2.62
CA THR A 68 7.88 3.80 -4.07
C THR A 68 6.78 2.84 -4.49
N ASN A 69 6.47 1.83 -3.66
CA ASN A 69 5.38 0.89 -3.89
C ASN A 69 4.55 0.70 -2.62
N ILE A 70 3.29 0.34 -2.82
CA ILE A 70 2.37 0.00 -1.76
C ILE A 70 1.66 -1.31 -2.11
N ILE A 71 1.30 -2.08 -1.09
CA ILE A 71 0.33 -3.17 -1.18
C ILE A 71 -0.76 -2.84 -0.17
N TRP A 72 -2.03 -2.84 -0.56
CA TRP A 72 -3.11 -2.59 0.39
C TRP A 72 -4.34 -3.44 0.12
N ASP A 73 -5.17 -3.56 1.15
CA ASP A 73 -6.44 -4.27 1.09
C ASP A 73 -7.55 -3.28 0.71
N MET A 74 -8.03 -3.36 -0.52
CA MET A 74 -9.05 -2.45 -1.05
C MET A 74 -10.43 -2.65 -0.40
N ASP A 75 -10.68 -3.77 0.29
CA ASP A 75 -11.90 -3.91 1.08
C ASP A 75 -11.86 -3.06 2.37
N LYS A 76 -10.65 -2.72 2.83
CA LYS A 76 -10.43 -1.79 3.96
C LYS A 76 -10.19 -0.36 3.51
N ILE A 77 -9.37 -0.19 2.48
CA ILE A 77 -8.95 1.10 1.92
C ILE A 77 -9.36 1.16 0.46
N GLY A 78 -10.61 1.57 0.22
CA GLY A 78 -11.24 1.45 -1.10
C GLY A 78 -10.66 2.34 -2.20
N THR A 79 -9.88 3.37 -1.85
CA THR A 79 -9.33 4.32 -2.83
C THR A 79 -7.86 4.60 -2.59
N ARG A 80 -7.14 4.93 -3.68
CA ARG A 80 -5.75 5.38 -3.62
C ARG A 80 -5.57 6.63 -2.76
N GLU A 81 -6.53 7.55 -2.80
CA GLU A 81 -6.53 8.77 -1.95
C GLU A 81 -6.64 8.41 -0.47
N ALA A 82 -7.55 7.51 -0.09
CA ALA A 82 -7.65 7.02 1.28
C ALA A 82 -6.37 6.30 1.72
N ALA A 83 -5.71 5.56 0.82
CA ALA A 83 -4.41 4.97 1.11
C ALA A 83 -3.33 6.03 1.38
N LYS A 84 -3.36 7.17 0.67
CA LYS A 84 -2.42 8.27 0.89
C LYS A 84 -2.69 8.95 2.23
N GLU A 85 -3.96 9.17 2.56
CA GLU A 85 -4.41 9.72 3.85
C GLU A 85 -3.95 8.84 5.01
N THR A 86 -4.28 7.54 4.95
CA THR A 86 -3.91 6.59 5.99
C THR A 86 -2.38 6.49 6.15
N LEU A 87 -1.64 6.52 5.03
CA LEU A 87 -0.18 6.49 5.08
C LEU A 87 0.41 7.80 5.63
N ALA A 88 -0.18 8.96 5.31
CA ALA A 88 0.26 10.24 5.86
C ALA A 88 0.08 10.27 7.39
N GLU A 89 -1.07 9.80 7.87
CA GLU A 89 -1.36 9.67 9.31
C GLU A 89 -0.39 8.70 10.00
N ASP A 90 -0.14 7.51 9.42
CA ASP A 90 0.79 6.52 9.97
C ASP A 90 2.26 7.01 10.01
N MET A 91 2.64 7.87 9.07
CA MET A 91 3.99 8.44 9.00
C MET A 91 4.15 9.74 9.78
N ASP A 92 3.09 10.23 10.45
CA ASP A 92 3.03 11.57 11.06
C ASP A 92 3.47 12.67 10.08
N LEU A 93 3.12 12.49 8.81
CA LEU A 93 3.42 13.43 7.74
C LEU A 93 2.18 14.28 7.46
N ALA A 94 2.40 15.58 7.25
CA ALA A 94 1.35 16.39 6.65
C ALA A 94 0.96 15.75 5.31
N MET A 95 -0.33 15.49 5.13
CA MET A 95 -0.88 15.15 3.82
C MET A 95 -0.23 16.08 2.80
N PRO A 96 0.31 15.56 1.67
CA PRO A 96 0.69 16.45 0.58
C PRO A 96 -0.60 17.19 0.24
N THR A 97 -0.70 18.45 0.67
CA THR A 97 -1.79 19.31 0.26
C THR A 97 -1.64 19.36 -1.24
N GLU A 98 -2.48 18.63 -1.96
CA GLU A 98 -2.83 19.02 -3.30
C GLU A 98 -3.41 20.42 -3.13
N THR A 99 -2.56 21.43 -3.19
CA THR A 99 -2.99 22.71 -3.69
C THR A 99 -3.52 22.35 -5.07
N LEU A 100 -4.84 22.13 -5.16
CA LEU A 100 -5.60 22.45 -6.34
C LEU A 100 -5.02 23.78 -6.79
N SER A 101 -4.14 23.75 -7.80
CA SER A 101 -3.68 25.00 -8.35
C SER A 101 -4.96 25.68 -8.82
N ALA A 102 -5.05 27.00 -8.66
CA ALA A 102 -6.26 27.77 -9.01
C ALA A 102 -6.74 27.60 -10.48
N VAL A 103 -6.07 26.75 -11.26
CA VAL A 103 -6.37 26.34 -12.63
C VAL A 103 -7.54 25.35 -12.71
N ASP A 104 -7.77 24.48 -11.71
CA ASP A 104 -8.87 23.49 -11.73
C ASP A 104 -10.23 24.03 -11.23
N GLN A 105 -10.27 25.28 -10.74
CA GLN A 105 -11.54 25.95 -10.38
C GLN A 105 -12.29 26.54 -11.58
N LYS A 106 -11.90 26.23 -12.82
CA LYS A 106 -12.67 26.64 -14.00
C LYS A 106 -13.75 25.62 -14.34
N THR A 107 -14.88 25.77 -13.66
CA THR A 107 -16.19 25.30 -14.15
C THR A 107 -16.42 25.90 -15.54
N TYR A 108 -16.62 25.05 -16.56
CA TYR A 108 -17.16 25.44 -17.86
C TYR A 108 -18.68 25.52 -17.82
#